data_AF-A0A5D0VZ79-F1
#
_entry.id   AF-A0A5D0VZ79-F1
#
_cell.length_a   1.000
_cell.length_b   1.000
_cell.length_c   1.000
_cell.angle_alpha   90.00
_cell.angle_beta   90.00
_cell.angle_gamma   90.00
#
_symmetry.space_group_name_H-M   'P 1'
#
loop_
_entity.id
_entity.type
_entity.pdbx_description
1 polymer ?
#
loop_
_entity_poly.entity_id
_entity_poly.type
_entity_poly.pdbx_seq_one_letter_code
_entity_poly.pdbx_strand_id
1 'polypeptide(L)'
;MSFKVTSPDAFKAKVALEALRGDKTIQEIAAKYQVHPNQVSTWKRLAVEGMADVFARGGKSEGPTEAEVKELHAKIGRLSVENDLYETVSVNRVAKHHRPQSASADTL
;
A
#
# COMPACT_ATOMS: atom_id res chain seq x y z
N MET A 1 -14.61 4.47 15.95
CA MET A 1 -14.34 5.89 15.60
C MET A 1 -14.13 5.98 14.10
N SER A 2 -15.07 6.57 13.37
CA SER A 2 -15.01 6.66 11.91
C SER A 2 -14.12 7.83 11.49
N PHE A 3 -12.88 7.54 11.11
CA PHE A 3 -12.02 8.52 10.45
C PHE A 3 -12.57 8.76 9.04
N LYS A 4 -13.24 9.89 8.85
CA LYS A 4 -13.70 10.33 7.53
C LYS A 4 -12.44 10.69 6.73
N VAL A 5 -11.99 9.77 5.87
CA VAL A 5 -10.86 9.97 4.96
C VAL A 5 -11.27 11.05 3.96
N THR A 6 -10.88 12.30 4.21
CA THR A 6 -10.84 13.32 3.16
C THR A 6 -9.56 13.07 2.37
N SER A 7 -9.60 12.16 1.39
CA SER A 7 -8.42 11.86 0.59
C SER A 7 -8.09 13.06 -0.31
N PRO A 8 -6.80 13.34 -0.57
CA PRO A 8 -6.38 14.32 -1.58
C PRO A 8 -7.07 14.10 -2.94
N ASP A 9 -7.44 12.87 -3.26
CA ASP A 9 -8.05 12.51 -4.54
C ASP A 9 -9.53 12.87 -4.62
N ALA A 10 -10.27 12.79 -3.52
CA ALA A 10 -11.65 13.28 -3.45
C ALA A 10 -11.69 14.82 -3.67
N PHE A 11 -10.69 15.54 -3.16
CA PHE A 11 -10.55 16.97 -3.42
C PHE A 11 -10.25 17.27 -4.89
N LYS A 12 -9.25 16.60 -5.48
CA LYS A 12 -8.92 16.74 -6.92
C LYS A 12 -10.13 16.44 -7.81
N ALA A 13 -10.86 15.37 -7.51
CA ALA A 13 -12.06 14.98 -8.24
C ALA A 13 -13.16 16.06 -8.17
N LYS A 14 -13.37 16.67 -7.00
CA LYS A 14 -14.32 17.78 -6.84
C LYS A 14 -13.93 19.01 -7.67
N VAL A 15 -12.66 19.39 -7.66
CA VAL A 15 -12.16 20.53 -8.44
C VAL A 15 -12.25 20.24 -9.94
N ALA A 16 -11.87 19.04 -10.37
CA ALA A 16 -11.98 18.60 -11.77
C ALA A 16 -13.44 18.60 -12.24
N LEU A 17 -14.38 18.13 -11.40
CA LEU A 17 -15.80 18.12 -11.71
C LEU A 17 -16.36 19.54 -11.90
N GLU A 18 -16.00 20.49 -11.03
CA GLU A 18 -16.42 21.89 -11.20
C GLU A 18 -15.85 22.50 -12.49
N ALA A 19 -14.61 22.15 -12.84
CA ALA A 19 -13.98 22.57 -14.10
C ALA A 19 -14.58 21.90 -15.36
N LEU A 20 -15.17 20.71 -15.20
CA LEU A 20 -15.89 19.99 -16.27
C LEU A 20 -17.29 20.53 -16.50
N ARG A 21 -18.01 20.94 -15.44
CA ARG A 21 -19.34 21.57 -15.56
C ARG A 21 -19.31 22.83 -16.42
N GLY A 22 -18.22 23.60 -16.33
CA GLY A 22 -18.04 24.80 -17.15
C GLY A 22 -18.78 26.04 -16.64
N ASP A 23 -19.48 25.95 -15.50
CA ASP A 23 -20.19 27.08 -14.87
C ASP A 23 -19.25 28.22 -14.43
N LYS A 24 -17.96 27.91 -14.25
CA LYS A 24 -16.90 28.83 -13.83
C LYS A 24 -15.66 28.62 -14.66
N THR A 25 -14.92 29.70 -14.86
CA THR A 25 -13.61 29.66 -15.51
C THR A 25 -12.59 28.95 -14.62
N ILE A 26 -11.53 28.44 -15.26
CA ILE A 26 -10.39 27.84 -14.55
C ILE A 26 -9.80 28.80 -13.51
N GLN A 27 -9.80 30.11 -13.79
CA GLN A 27 -9.26 31.13 -12.90
C GLN A 27 -10.13 31.34 -11.66
N GLU A 28 -11.46 31.35 -11.81
CA GLU A 28 -12.38 31.46 -10.68
C GLU A 28 -12.36 30.21 -9.79
N ILE A 29 -12.22 29.03 -10.39
CA ILE A 29 -12.07 27.77 -9.67
C ILE A 29 -10.73 27.75 -8.92
N ALA A 30 -9.65 28.16 -9.57
CA ALA A 30 -8.33 28.29 -8.97
C ALA A 30 -8.35 29.22 -7.74
N ALA A 31 -8.96 30.40 -7.88
CA ALA A 31 -9.13 31.34 -6.78
C ALA A 31 -9.99 30.77 -5.64
N LYS A 32 -11.13 30.14 -5.96
CA LYS A 32 -12.04 29.56 -4.98
C LYS A 32 -11.39 28.47 -4.12
N TYR A 33 -10.59 27.62 -4.74
CA TYR A 33 -9.95 26.48 -4.07
C TYR A 33 -8.51 26.75 -3.64
N GLN A 34 -7.99 27.96 -3.88
CA GLN A 34 -6.60 28.35 -3.61
C GLN A 34 -5.58 27.40 -4.25
N VAL A 35 -5.84 27.00 -5.49
CA VAL A 35 -4.99 26.11 -6.28
C VAL A 35 -4.53 26.82 -7.54
N HIS A 36 -3.38 26.43 -8.09
CA HIS A 36 -2.86 27.07 -9.30
C HIS A 36 -3.74 26.70 -10.52
N PRO A 37 -4.03 27.62 -11.47
CA PRO A 37 -4.82 27.33 -12.67
C PRO A 37 -4.35 26.10 -13.46
N ASN A 38 -3.03 25.89 -13.57
CA ASN A 38 -2.47 24.68 -14.21
C ASN A 38 -2.83 23.37 -13.48
N GLN A 39 -3.04 23.39 -12.16
CA GLN A 39 -3.47 22.20 -11.43
C GLN A 39 -4.93 21.88 -11.78
N VAL A 40 -5.78 22.90 -11.85
CA VAL A 40 -7.18 22.75 -12.25
C VAL A 40 -7.30 22.18 -13.67
N SER A 41 -6.52 22.71 -14.63
CA SER A 41 -6.51 22.20 -16.01
C SER A 41 -5.99 20.75 -16.08
N THR A 42 -4.96 20.43 -15.31
CA THR A 42 -4.41 19.07 -15.21
C THR A 42 -5.44 18.10 -14.65
N TRP A 43 -6.11 18.43 -13.55
CA TRP A 43 -7.11 17.55 -12.95
C TRP A 43 -8.35 17.40 -13.83
N LYS A 44 -8.77 18.47 -14.53
CA LYS A 44 -9.83 18.38 -15.54
C LYS A 44 -9.47 17.37 -16.64
N ARG A 45 -8.26 17.46 -17.19
CA ARG A 45 -7.77 16.54 -18.23
C ARG A 45 -7.74 15.09 -17.73
N LEU A 46 -7.14 14.84 -16.57
CA LEU A 46 -7.08 13.51 -15.96
C LEU A 46 -8.47 12.93 -15.71
N ALA A 47 -9.43 13.76 -15.30
CA ALA A 47 -10.81 13.32 -15.08
C ALA A 47 -11.50 12.91 -16.39
N VAL A 48 -11.21 13.55 -17.52
CA VAL A 48 -11.75 13.14 -18.83
C VAL A 48 -11.09 11.84 -19.29
N GLU A 49 -9.77 11.76 -19.22
CA GLU A 49 -9.00 10.58 -19.66
C GLU A 49 -9.38 9.33 -18.86
N GLY A 50 -9.50 9.44 -17.54
CA GLY A 50 -9.86 8.30 -16.67
C GLY A 50 -11.37 7.98 -16.64
N MET A 51 -12.23 8.78 -17.27
CA MET A 51 -13.68 8.58 -17.18
C MET A 51 -14.13 7.28 -17.87
N ALA A 52 -13.54 6.98 -19.03
CA ALA A 52 -13.83 5.75 -19.76
C ALA A 52 -13.49 4.51 -18.93
N ASP A 53 -12.33 4.52 -18.26
CA ASP A 53 -11.89 3.43 -17.39
C ASP A 53 -12.82 3.24 -16.19
N VAL A 54 -13.31 4.34 -15.60
CA VAL A 54 -14.27 4.27 -14.48
C VAL A 54 -15.58 3.59 -14.90
N PHE A 55 -16.10 3.94 -16.08
CA PHE A 55 -17.31 3.29 -16.61
C PHE A 55 -17.07 1.85 -17.03
N ALA A 56 -15.91 1.54 -17.63
CA ALA A 56 -15.54 0.18 -18.00
C ALA A 56 -15.39 -0.75 -16.78
N ARG A 57 -14.87 -0.23 -15.67
CA ARG A 57 -14.64 -0.99 -14.42
C ARG A 57 -15.90 -1.19 -13.59
N GLY A 58 -17.01 -0.53 -13.92
CA GLY A 58 -18.32 -0.76 -13.29
C GLY A 58 -18.33 -0.60 -11.76
N GLY A 59 -17.46 0.27 -11.21
CA GLY A 59 -17.37 0.51 -9.77
C GLY A 59 -16.61 -0.55 -8.96
N LYS A 60 -15.96 -1.53 -9.60
CA LYS A 60 -15.08 -2.48 -8.91
C LYS A 60 -13.72 -1.83 -8.63
N SER A 61 -13.37 -1.69 -7.36
CA SER A 61 -12.03 -1.26 -6.93
C SER A 61 -10.99 -2.32 -7.34
N GLU A 62 -9.91 -1.91 -8.00
CA GLU A 62 -8.68 -2.72 -8.24
C GLU A 62 -7.86 -2.90 -6.96
N GLY A 63 -8.55 -3.12 -5.84
CA GLY A 63 -7.90 -3.64 -4.64
C GLY A 63 -7.80 -5.15 -4.77
N PRO A 64 -6.77 -5.79 -4.18
CA PRO A 64 -6.81 -7.22 -3.97
C PRO A 64 -8.11 -7.55 -3.25
N THR A 65 -8.81 -8.54 -3.76
CA THR A 65 -10.01 -9.10 -3.14
C THR A 65 -9.70 -9.49 -1.70
N GLU A 66 -10.72 -9.48 -0.85
CA GLU A 66 -10.56 -9.94 0.54
C GLU A 66 -10.01 -11.38 0.61
N ALA A 67 -10.32 -12.20 -0.40
CA ALA A 67 -9.76 -13.53 -0.58
C ALA A 67 -8.24 -13.50 -0.83
N GLU A 68 -7.76 -12.65 -1.74
CA GLU A 68 -6.32 -12.47 -2.02
C GLU A 68 -5.57 -11.93 -0.80
N VAL A 69 -6.14 -10.97 -0.07
CA VAL A 69 -5.56 -10.45 1.18
C VAL A 69 -5.44 -11.56 2.23
N LYS A 70 -6.48 -12.39 2.38
CA LYS A 70 -6.48 -13.52 3.31
C LYS A 70 -5.44 -14.58 2.93
N GLU A 71 -5.31 -14.89 1.64
CA GLU A 71 -4.31 -15.83 1.15
C GLU A 71 -2.88 -15.32 1.43
N LEU A 72 -2.62 -14.04 1.16
CA LEU A 72 -1.33 -13.42 1.44
C LEU A 72 -0.99 -13.46 2.94
N HIS A 73 -1.94 -13.15 3.83
CA HIS A 73 -1.74 -13.28 5.27
C HIS A 73 -1.44 -14.72 5.70
N ALA A 74 -2.15 -15.71 5.14
CA ALA A 74 -1.87 -17.12 5.42
C ALA A 74 -0.47 -17.53 4.95
N LYS A 75 -0.02 -17.03 3.79
CA LYS A 75 1.32 -17.29 3.27
C LYS A 75 2.40 -16.66 4.14
N ILE A 76 2.19 -15.43 4.61
CA ILE A 76 3.09 -14.76 5.57
C ILE A 76 3.20 -15.59 6.86
N GLY A 77 2.08 -16.07 7.41
CA GLY A 77 2.08 -16.91 8.61
C GLY A 77 2.88 -18.21 8.44
N ARG A 78 2.69 -18.92 7.32
CA ARG A 78 3.46 -20.14 7.02
C ARG A 78 4.96 -19.87 6.89
N LEU A 79 5.33 -18.85 6.11
CA LEU A 79 6.74 -18.49 5.92
C LEU A 79 7.41 -18.06 7.23
N SER A 80 6.68 -17.39 8.12
CA SER A 80 7.20 -17.02 9.44
C SER A 80 7.51 -18.25 10.29
N VAL A 81 6.67 -19.28 10.27
CA VAL A 81 6.90 -20.54 10.99
C VAL A 81 8.04 -21.34 10.36
N GLU A 82 8.12 -21.41 9.03
CA GLU A 82 9.23 -22.07 8.34
C GLU A 82 10.57 -21.41 8.68
N ASN A 83 10.65 -20.09 8.66
CA ASN A 83 11.86 -19.35 9.05
C ASN A 83 12.26 -19.61 10.51
N ASP A 84 11.31 -19.56 11.45
CA ASP A 84 11.56 -19.85 12.87
C ASP A 84 12.07 -21.30 13.09
N LEU A 85 11.53 -22.26 12.33
CA LEU A 85 12.01 -23.63 12.33
C LEU A 85 13.44 -23.73 11.77
N TYR A 86 13.75 -23.05 10.67
CA TYR A 86 15.09 -23.04 10.10
C TYR A 86 16.11 -22.40 11.04
N GLU A 87 15.76 -21.31 11.72
CA GLU A 87 16.58 -20.68 12.76
C GLU A 87 16.81 -21.65 13.92
N THR A 88 15.75 -22.28 14.43
CA THR A 88 15.84 -23.26 15.53
C THR A 88 16.71 -24.47 15.17
N VAL A 89 16.54 -25.01 13.96
CA VAL A 89 17.28 -26.20 13.49
C VAL A 89 18.73 -25.86 13.18
N SER A 90 19.02 -24.68 12.64
CA SER A 90 20.39 -24.22 12.37
C SER A 90 21.16 -23.93 13.65
N VAL A 91 20.55 -23.27 14.64
CA VAL A 91 21.14 -23.05 15.97
C VAL A 91 21.42 -24.37 16.69
N ASN A 92 20.49 -25.32 16.64
CA ASN A 92 20.69 -26.65 17.25
C ASN A 92 21.79 -27.47 16.57
N ARG A 93 22.06 -27.26 15.28
CA ARG A 93 23.13 -27.97 14.56
C ARG A 93 24.52 -27.45 14.94
N VAL A 94 24.65 -26.15 15.16
CA VAL A 94 25.90 -25.51 15.64
C VAL A 94 26.20 -25.93 17.07
N ALA A 95 25.18 -25.99 17.94
CA ALA A 95 25.34 -26.41 19.34
C ALA A 95 25.83 -27.87 19.50
N LYS A 96 25.43 -28.79 18.60
CA LYS A 96 25.83 -30.21 18.67
C LYS A 96 27.23 -30.51 18.14
N HIS A 97 27.83 -29.62 17.34
CA HIS A 97 29.19 -29.81 16.79
C HIS A 97 30.29 -29.20 17.66
N HIS A 98 29.96 -28.39 18.66
CA HIS A 98 30.94 -27.83 19.59
C HIS A 98 31.04 -28.68 20.88
N ARG A 99 31.48 -29.93 20.75
CA ARG A 99 31.92 -30.73 21.93
C ARG A 99 33.30 -30.19 22.36
N PRO A 100 33.47 -29.62 23.57
CA PRO A 100 34.80 -29.20 24.01
C PRO A 100 35.67 -30.45 24.25
N GLN A 101 36.64 -30.68 23.35
CA GLN A 101 37.80 -31.52 23.64
C GLN A 101 38.77 -30.72 24.51
N SER A 102 38.49 -30.61 25.81
CA SER A 102 39.52 -30.20 26.78
C SER A 102 39.07 -30.53 28.19
N ALA A 103 39.49 -31.68 28.69
CA ALA A 103 39.77 -31.92 30.12
C ALA A 103 40.46 -33.29 30.26
N SER A 104 41.72 -33.37 29.84
CA SER A 104 42.66 -34.38 30.34
C SER A 104 44.00 -33.68 30.58
N ALA A 105 44.04 -33.00 31.71
CA ALA A 105 45.18 -32.46 32.44
C ALA A 105 44.54 -31.99 33.77
N ASP A 106 44.85 -32.45 34.97
CA ASP A 106 45.96 -33.21 35.54
C ASP A 106 45.44 -33.86 36.84
N THR A 107 46.11 -34.89 37.36
CA THR A 107 46.60 -34.93 38.77
C THR A 107 47.48 -36.18 38.94
N LEU A 108 48.79 -36.00 38.78
CA LEU A 108 49.81 -36.55 39.68
C LEU A 108 50.86 -35.48 39.92
#